data_AF-A0A3A0DX34-F1
#
_entry.id   AF-A0A3A0DX34-F1
#
_cell.length_a   1.000
_cell.length_b   1.000
_cell.length_c   1.000
_cell.angle_alpha   90.00
_cell.angle_beta   90.00
_cell.angle_gamma   90.00
#
_symmetry.space_group_name_H-M   'P 1'
#
loop_
_entity.id
_entity.type
_entity.pdbx_description
1 polymer ?
#
loop_
_entity_poly.entity_id
_entity_poly.type
_entity_poly.pdbx_seq_one_letter_code
_entity_poly.pdbx_strand_id
1 'polypeptide(L)'
;MWTDENIRRIREHFIAVVVPTELCRDDGPEGAFLRAAGIDKHWVTSSGYMDAVSAGGKSLGQGMVSDETLAAFRKLPETERAAGAIEVPEIEPADERIPAPPKNGLILRVHGRFLSRTADGELRHTTGEDFAQLRGDPERLRAFRMLFEPNVEYLWLAEAEWKALVPKTPRAGDVVEVDPAIAVRMARFHLSPRRALTSEDGIVPRREVKAAKLRLVVDQVTESRVRMRMAGFVHTGTDYDAAKATTPNGPLGFGFASDIDGVLEYDRRSGKFVRFDMIAPGDVWGRWGDANNNSQAIERPGRSPIGFAFELAVGDSPSNRIPPGGHGGRALRNGYFAAEE
;
A
#
# COMPACT_ATOMS: atom_id res chain seq x y z
N MET A 1 -5.59 9.13 20.90
CA MET A 1 -4.20 8.81 20.53
C MET A 1 -3.59 10.01 19.80
N TRP A 2 -4.07 10.36 18.60
CA TRP A 2 -3.65 11.56 17.87
C TRP A 2 -4.54 12.76 18.22
N THR A 3 -4.14 13.58 19.18
CA THR A 3 -4.77 14.88 19.49
C THR A 3 -3.89 16.01 18.95
N ASP A 4 -4.46 17.19 18.70
CA ASP A 4 -3.69 18.36 18.26
C ASP A 4 -2.55 18.69 19.24
N GLU A 5 -2.79 18.50 20.53
CA GLU A 5 -1.79 18.65 21.57
C GLU A 5 -0.62 17.68 21.40
N ASN A 6 -0.90 16.38 21.20
CA ASN A 6 0.14 15.38 20.99
C ASN A 6 0.92 15.64 19.70
N ILE A 7 0.23 16.01 18.62
CA ILE A 7 0.87 16.33 17.33
C ILE A 7 1.82 17.51 17.48
N ARG A 8 1.38 18.59 18.15
CA ARG A 8 2.21 19.75 18.45
C ARG A 8 3.44 19.36 19.27
N ARG A 9 3.25 18.58 20.34
CA ARG A 9 4.36 18.10 21.19
C ARG A 9 5.39 17.29 20.42
N ILE A 10 4.95 16.38 19.54
CA ILE A 10 5.86 15.62 18.65
C ILE A 10 6.67 16.58 17.79
N ARG A 11 6.02 17.56 17.14
CA ARG A 11 6.69 18.52 16.25
C ARG A 11 7.70 19.42 16.96
N GLU A 12 7.44 19.79 18.21
CA GLU A 12 8.28 20.72 18.97
C GLU A 12 9.48 20.04 19.62
N HIS A 13 9.39 18.74 19.95
CA HIS A 13 10.36 18.08 20.82
C HIS A 13 10.93 16.76 20.31
N PHE A 14 10.37 16.18 19.25
CA PHE A 14 10.74 14.85 18.77
C PHE A 14 11.07 14.85 17.28
N ILE A 15 11.91 13.90 16.89
CA ILE A 15 12.07 13.50 15.49
C ILE A 15 11.20 12.27 15.29
N ALA A 16 10.10 12.42 14.54
CA ALA A 16 9.22 11.30 14.24
C ALA A 16 9.85 10.41 13.17
N VAL A 17 10.04 9.14 13.49
CA VAL A 17 10.51 8.10 12.57
C VAL A 17 9.54 6.94 12.54
N VAL A 18 9.46 6.25 11.41
CA VAL A 18 8.70 5.00 11.27
C VAL A 18 9.67 3.95 10.80
N VAL A 19 9.76 2.85 11.55
CA VAL A 19 10.71 1.78 11.31
C VAL A 19 9.94 0.47 11.25
N PRO A 20 10.10 -0.35 10.18
CA PRO A 20 9.53 -1.69 10.17
C PRO A 20 10.04 -2.47 11.37
N THR A 21 9.14 -2.99 12.19
CA THR A 21 9.49 -3.72 13.41
C THR A 21 10.35 -4.96 13.12
N GLU A 22 10.26 -5.55 11.92
CA GLU A 22 11.12 -6.66 11.51
C GLU A 22 12.61 -6.33 11.54
N LEU A 23 12.99 -5.06 11.38
CA LEU A 23 14.39 -4.63 11.45
C LEU A 23 15.02 -4.88 12.83
N CYS A 24 14.23 -4.98 13.90
CA CYS A 24 14.79 -5.30 15.22
C CYS A 24 15.42 -6.69 15.29
N ARG A 25 15.12 -7.57 14.31
CA ARG A 25 15.69 -8.91 14.18
C ARG A 25 16.93 -8.97 13.29
N ASP A 26 17.25 -7.89 12.58
CA ASP A 26 18.42 -7.86 11.70
C ASP A 26 19.72 -7.68 12.48
N ASP A 27 20.80 -8.33 12.04
CA ASP A 27 22.11 -8.24 12.68
C ASP A 27 22.87 -6.93 12.36
N GLY A 28 22.27 -6.06 11.53
CA GLY A 28 22.83 -4.76 11.15
C GLY A 28 22.72 -3.67 12.22
N PRO A 29 23.29 -2.48 11.96
CA PRO A 29 23.33 -1.37 12.91
C PRO A 29 21.93 -0.90 13.35
N GLU A 30 20.95 -0.88 12.44
CA GLU A 30 19.56 -0.52 12.79
C GLU A 30 18.93 -1.53 13.76
N GLY A 31 19.10 -2.83 13.50
CA GLY A 31 18.58 -3.85 14.40
C GLY A 31 19.25 -3.83 15.76
N ALA A 32 20.57 -3.59 15.81
CA ALA A 32 21.29 -3.41 17.06
C ALA A 32 20.77 -2.20 17.86
N PHE A 33 20.50 -1.07 17.20
CA PHE A 33 19.90 0.11 17.81
C PHE A 33 18.50 -0.20 18.40
N LEU A 34 17.63 -0.86 17.64
CA LEU A 34 16.29 -1.21 18.09
C LEU A 34 16.32 -2.19 19.27
N ARG A 35 17.22 -3.18 19.26
CA ARG A 35 17.42 -4.11 20.40
C ARG A 35 17.97 -3.41 21.64
N ALA A 36 18.88 -2.47 21.48
CA ALA A 36 19.38 -1.66 22.59
C ALA A 36 18.26 -0.86 23.27
N ALA A 37 17.30 -0.39 22.46
CA ALA A 37 16.08 0.28 22.95
C ALA A 37 15.04 -0.70 23.54
N GLY A 38 15.28 -2.01 23.48
CA GLY A 38 14.37 -3.05 23.95
C GLY A 38 13.15 -3.27 23.05
N ILE A 39 13.19 -2.79 21.80
CA ILE A 39 12.05 -2.83 20.89
C ILE A 39 11.74 -4.27 20.43
N ASP A 40 12.75 -5.14 20.39
CA ASP A 40 12.62 -6.56 20.11
C ASP A 40 11.78 -7.33 21.12
N LYS A 41 11.57 -6.77 22.31
CA LYS A 41 10.77 -7.36 23.38
C LYS A 41 9.27 -7.10 23.24
N HIS A 42 8.87 -6.20 22.34
CA HIS A 42 7.46 -5.97 22.07
C HIS A 42 6.86 -7.11 21.24
N TRP A 43 5.65 -7.52 21.59
CA TRP A 43 4.88 -8.42 20.75
C TRP A 43 4.34 -7.63 19.56
N VAL A 44 4.97 -7.73 18.39
CA VAL A 44 4.52 -6.98 17.20
C VAL A 44 3.05 -7.29 16.88
N THR A 45 2.20 -6.27 16.89
CA THR A 45 0.80 -6.33 16.45
C THR A 45 0.56 -5.33 15.32
N SER A 46 -0.50 -5.54 14.55
CA SER A 46 -0.90 -4.68 13.42
C SER A 46 -1.30 -3.25 13.79
N SER A 47 -1.40 -2.94 15.09
CA SER A 47 -1.61 -1.58 15.59
C SER A 47 -0.32 -0.77 15.75
N GLY A 48 0.85 -1.39 15.59
CA GLY A 48 2.14 -0.78 15.82
C GLY A 48 2.39 -0.41 17.29
N TYR A 49 3.62 0.03 17.58
CA TYR A 49 4.01 0.61 18.86
C TYR A 49 4.60 1.99 18.63
N MET A 50 4.49 2.83 19.66
CA MET A 50 5.18 4.11 19.70
C MET A 50 6.15 4.03 20.86
N ASP A 51 7.40 4.35 20.59
CA ASP A 51 8.45 4.37 21.58
C ASP A 51 9.24 5.66 21.41
N ALA A 52 9.60 6.26 22.53
CA ALA A 52 10.52 7.37 22.54
C ALA A 52 11.90 6.84 22.91
N VAL A 53 12.88 7.07 22.03
CA VAL A 53 14.23 6.53 22.17
C VAL A 53 15.22 7.68 22.03
N SER A 54 16.30 7.66 22.83
CA SER A 54 17.42 8.60 22.66
C SER A 54 18.22 8.28 21.40
N ALA A 55 19.02 9.25 20.91
CA ALA A 55 19.93 9.01 19.78
C ALA A 55 20.97 7.90 20.08
N GLY A 56 21.25 7.61 21.35
CA GLY A 56 22.11 6.51 21.79
C GLY A 56 21.40 5.16 21.94
N GLY A 57 20.13 5.06 21.56
CA GLY A 57 19.37 3.81 21.61
C GLY A 57 18.79 3.47 22.99
N LYS A 58 18.64 4.44 23.90
CA LYS A 58 18.00 4.19 25.21
C LYS A 58 16.50 4.43 25.14
N SER A 59 15.71 3.50 25.66
CA SER A 59 14.27 3.71 25.83
C SER A 59 14.01 4.82 26.86
N LEU A 60 13.17 5.78 26.49
CA LEU A 60 12.74 6.92 27.31
C LEU A 60 11.26 6.83 27.71
N GLY A 61 10.53 5.88 27.12
CA GLY A 61 9.13 5.62 27.42
C GLY A 61 8.43 4.90 26.26
N GLN A 62 7.38 4.16 26.61
CA GLN A 62 6.52 3.45 25.67
C GLN A 62 5.17 4.16 25.56
N GLY A 63 4.57 4.10 24.38
CA GLY A 63 3.30 4.74 24.05
C GLY A 63 3.45 6.16 23.52
N MET A 64 2.35 6.91 23.59
CA MET A 64 2.28 8.29 23.08
C MET A 64 3.22 9.22 23.88
N VAL A 65 3.84 10.19 23.21
CA VAL A 65 4.75 11.15 23.85
C VAL A 65 4.11 11.88 25.03
N SER A 66 4.78 11.86 26.17
CA SER A 66 4.29 12.43 27.43
C SER A 66 5.31 13.37 28.07
N ASP A 67 4.89 14.12 29.08
CA ASP A 67 5.82 14.93 29.89
C ASP A 67 6.82 14.05 30.65
N GLU A 68 6.46 12.80 30.96
CA GLU A 68 7.35 11.82 31.57
C GLU A 68 8.50 11.44 30.63
N THR A 69 8.20 11.24 29.34
CA THR A 69 9.22 11.00 28.30
C THR A 69 10.20 12.17 28.20
N LEU A 70 9.69 13.41 28.20
CA LEU A 70 10.55 14.61 28.16
C LEU A 70 11.39 14.75 29.44
N ALA A 71 10.82 14.42 30.60
CA ALA A 71 11.57 14.38 31.85
C ALA A 71 12.66 13.31 31.84
N ALA A 72 12.40 12.13 31.26
CA ALA A 72 13.40 11.07 31.07
C ALA A 72 14.55 11.55 30.17
N PHE A 73 14.24 12.22 29.05
CA PHE A 73 15.25 12.82 28.17
C PHE A 73 16.11 13.86 28.90
N ARG A 74 15.51 14.74 29.72
CA ARG A 74 16.24 15.78 30.48
C ARG A 74 17.19 15.21 31.53
N LYS A 75 16.95 13.99 32.01
CA LYS A 75 17.82 13.28 32.96
C LYS A 75 19.03 12.63 32.29
N LEU A 76 19.07 12.55 30.96
CA LEU A 76 20.24 12.03 30.24
C LEU A 76 21.46 12.97 30.42
N PRO A 77 22.67 12.40 30.47
CA PRO A 77 23.89 13.19 30.53
C PRO A 77 24.06 14.03 29.26
N GLU A 78 24.81 15.13 29.34
CA GLU A 78 25.02 16.02 28.18
C GLU A 78 25.71 15.33 27.01
N THR A 79 26.55 14.34 27.30
CA THR A 79 27.20 13.47 26.30
C THR A 79 26.22 12.60 25.50
N GLU A 80 24.92 12.64 25.81
CA GLU A 80 23.87 11.94 25.05
C GLU A 80 22.74 12.88 24.64
N ARG A 81 22.42 13.89 25.47
CA ARG A 81 21.34 14.85 25.26
C ARG A 81 21.71 16.03 24.35
N ALA A 82 22.97 16.47 24.35
CA ALA A 82 23.36 17.68 23.63
C ALA A 82 23.31 17.46 22.11
N ALA A 83 23.08 18.54 21.35
CA ALA A 83 23.07 18.47 19.89
C ALA A 83 24.44 17.98 19.38
N GLY A 84 24.43 16.94 18.55
CA GLY A 84 25.65 16.32 18.02
C GLY A 84 26.44 15.48 19.04
N ALA A 85 25.91 15.22 20.24
CA ALA A 85 26.60 14.42 21.25
C ALA A 85 26.75 12.94 20.85
N ILE A 86 25.86 12.45 19.99
CA ILE A 86 25.93 11.11 19.40
C ILE A 86 26.17 11.27 17.91
N GLU A 87 27.24 10.66 17.41
CA GLU A 87 27.47 10.48 15.99
C GLU A 87 26.75 9.20 15.53
N VAL A 88 25.81 9.36 14.60
CA VAL A 88 25.12 8.23 13.98
C VAL A 88 25.87 7.90 12.68
N PRO A 89 26.48 6.72 12.55
CA PRO A 89 27.20 6.35 11.33
C PRO A 89 26.24 6.26 10.14
N GLU A 90 26.76 6.53 8.94
CA GLU A 90 26.00 6.21 7.71
C GLU A 90 25.80 4.70 7.61
N ILE A 91 24.64 4.30 7.12
CA ILE A 91 24.34 2.88 6.85
C ILE A 91 25.05 2.52 5.56
N GLU A 92 25.89 1.48 5.61
CA GLU A 92 26.53 0.93 4.42
C GLU A 92 25.48 0.35 3.47
N PRO A 93 25.65 0.44 2.13
CA PRO A 93 24.68 -0.11 1.18
C PRO A 93 24.37 -1.61 1.38
N ALA A 94 25.31 -2.38 1.93
CA ALA A 94 25.11 -3.80 2.26
C ALA A 94 24.19 -4.03 3.46
N ASP A 95 24.03 -3.01 4.32
CA ASP A 95 23.19 -3.01 5.50
C ASP A 95 21.82 -2.37 5.26
N GLU A 96 21.57 -1.78 4.09
CA GLU A 96 20.24 -1.30 3.72
C GLU A 96 19.25 -2.47 3.64
N ARG A 97 18.23 -2.43 4.50
CA ARG A 97 17.16 -3.45 4.55
C ARG A 97 15.86 -2.99 3.92
N ILE A 98 15.60 -1.68 3.93
CA ILE A 98 14.43 -1.09 3.28
C ILE A 98 14.75 -0.93 1.79
N PRO A 99 14.03 -1.61 0.89
CA PRO A 99 14.33 -1.50 -0.52
C PRO A 99 14.07 -0.10 -1.06
N ALA A 100 14.93 0.35 -1.97
CA ALA A 100 14.70 1.55 -2.77
C ALA A 100 13.91 1.22 -4.05
N PRO A 101 13.16 2.20 -4.61
CA PRO A 101 12.56 2.05 -5.93
C PRO A 101 13.61 1.70 -6.99
N PRO A 102 13.22 1.00 -8.09
CA PRO A 102 14.14 0.72 -9.19
C PRO A 102 14.79 2.01 -9.71
N LYS A 103 16.08 1.96 -10.01
CA LYS A 103 16.79 3.07 -10.64
C LYS A 103 16.07 3.48 -11.93
N ASN A 104 15.77 4.77 -12.07
CA ASN A 104 14.98 5.33 -13.18
C ASN A 104 13.60 4.66 -13.39
N GLY A 105 13.09 3.98 -12.37
CA GLY A 105 11.79 3.34 -12.40
C GLY A 105 10.67 4.38 -12.40
N LEU A 106 9.47 3.90 -12.75
CA LEU A 106 8.23 4.67 -12.61
C LEU A 106 7.53 4.22 -11.34
N ILE A 107 7.07 5.19 -10.55
CA ILE A 107 6.29 4.92 -9.35
C ILE A 107 4.89 5.46 -9.56
N LEU A 108 3.89 4.61 -9.36
CA LEU A 108 2.49 5.00 -9.32
C LEU A 108 2.00 4.92 -7.88
N ARG A 109 1.20 5.90 -7.46
CA ARG A 109 0.39 5.75 -6.25
C ARG A 109 -0.84 4.95 -6.59
N VAL A 110 -1.25 4.08 -5.69
CA VAL A 110 -2.44 3.23 -5.79
C VAL A 110 -3.36 3.60 -4.64
N HIS A 111 -4.62 3.87 -4.95
CA HIS A 111 -5.65 4.21 -3.98
C HIS A 111 -6.71 3.12 -3.99
N GLY A 112 -6.77 2.30 -2.93
CA GLY A 112 -7.80 1.27 -2.75
C GLY A 112 -8.91 1.76 -1.83
N ARG A 113 -10.19 1.61 -2.23
CA ARG A 113 -11.32 2.07 -1.41
C ARG A 113 -12.55 1.18 -1.56
N PHE A 114 -13.23 0.92 -0.45
CA PHE A 114 -14.56 0.31 -0.44
C PHE A 114 -15.63 1.23 -0.99
N LEU A 115 -16.41 0.73 -1.94
CA LEU A 115 -17.54 1.43 -2.54
C LEU A 115 -18.85 0.73 -2.20
N SER A 116 -19.96 1.41 -2.42
CA SER A 116 -21.29 0.84 -2.40
C SER A 116 -22.07 1.31 -3.64
N ARG A 117 -23.28 0.80 -3.81
CA ARG A 117 -24.19 1.26 -4.87
C ARG A 117 -25.33 2.07 -4.27
N THR A 118 -25.82 3.05 -5.03
CA THR A 118 -27.13 3.66 -4.80
C THR A 118 -28.23 2.68 -5.21
N ALA A 119 -29.49 3.02 -4.94
CA ALA A 119 -30.63 2.23 -5.41
C ALA A 119 -30.67 2.10 -6.94
N ASP A 120 -30.17 3.11 -7.65
CA ASP A 120 -30.10 3.15 -9.13
C ASP A 120 -28.86 2.44 -9.69
N GLY A 121 -28.00 1.86 -8.83
CA GLY A 121 -26.81 1.09 -9.24
C GLY A 121 -25.51 1.89 -9.36
N GLU A 122 -25.58 3.21 -9.21
CA GLU A 122 -24.42 4.12 -9.28
C GLU A 122 -23.44 3.90 -8.12
N LEU A 123 -22.15 4.03 -8.39
CA LEU A 123 -21.12 3.90 -7.36
C LEU A 123 -21.14 5.10 -6.40
N ARG A 124 -21.02 4.81 -5.10
CA ARG A 124 -20.89 5.82 -4.03
C ARG A 124 -19.90 5.38 -2.96
N HIS A 125 -19.49 6.32 -2.11
CA HIS A 125 -18.74 5.98 -0.90
C HIS A 125 -19.55 5.09 0.03
N THR A 126 -18.83 4.20 0.72
CA THR A 126 -19.41 3.41 1.80
C THR A 126 -19.68 4.25 3.04
N THR A 127 -20.65 3.79 3.81
CA THR A 127 -21.01 4.25 5.15
C THR A 127 -21.08 3.04 6.07
N GLY A 128 -21.18 3.25 7.39
CA GLY A 128 -21.38 2.16 8.34
C GLY A 128 -22.56 1.24 8.02
N GLU A 129 -23.61 1.81 7.44
CA GLU A 129 -24.83 1.07 7.08
C GLU A 129 -24.62 0.05 5.94
N ASP A 130 -23.54 0.19 5.17
CA ASP A 130 -23.20 -0.77 4.12
C ASP A 130 -22.65 -2.09 4.66
N PHE A 131 -22.23 -2.12 5.93
CA PHE A 131 -21.57 -3.27 6.53
C PHE A 131 -22.44 -3.88 7.63
N ALA A 132 -22.97 -5.07 7.38
CA ALA A 132 -23.93 -5.73 8.27
C ALA A 132 -23.41 -5.89 9.72
N GLN A 133 -22.10 -6.07 9.90
CA GLN A 133 -21.48 -6.23 11.23
C GLN A 133 -21.19 -4.90 11.96
N LEU A 134 -21.39 -3.75 11.31
CA LEU A 134 -21.17 -2.41 11.88
C LEU A 134 -22.47 -1.61 12.09
N ARG A 135 -23.60 -2.08 11.54
CA ARG A 135 -24.90 -1.40 11.64
C ARG A 135 -25.34 -1.22 13.08
N GLY A 136 -25.79 0.00 13.41
CA GLY A 136 -26.33 0.31 14.73
C GLY A 136 -25.31 0.29 15.88
N ASP A 137 -24.01 0.22 15.58
CA ASP A 137 -22.92 0.24 16.57
C ASP A 137 -22.00 1.46 16.35
N PRO A 138 -22.31 2.63 16.95
CA PRO A 138 -21.54 3.85 16.76
C PRO A 138 -20.10 3.78 17.27
N GLU A 139 -19.83 2.99 18.31
CA GLU A 139 -18.49 2.84 18.87
C GLU A 139 -17.60 2.04 17.92
N ARG A 140 -18.12 0.91 17.43
CA ARG A 140 -17.42 0.11 16.42
C ARG A 140 -17.27 0.86 15.11
N LEU A 141 -18.29 1.61 14.68
CA LEU A 141 -18.18 2.45 13.49
C LEU A 141 -17.06 3.49 13.62
N ARG A 142 -16.92 4.11 14.81
CA ARG A 142 -15.83 5.05 15.08
C ARG A 142 -14.46 4.36 15.00
N ALA A 143 -14.33 3.15 15.53
CA ALA A 143 -13.09 2.38 15.48
C ALA A 143 -12.68 1.98 14.05
N PHE A 144 -13.67 1.76 13.17
CA PHE A 144 -13.43 1.32 11.79
C PHE A 144 -13.44 2.46 10.75
N ARG A 145 -13.65 3.71 11.18
CA ARG A 145 -13.81 4.87 10.27
C ARG A 145 -12.68 5.03 9.26
N MET A 146 -11.43 4.76 9.68
CA MET A 146 -10.27 4.88 8.80
C MET A 146 -10.29 3.89 7.62
N LEU A 147 -10.98 2.74 7.76
CA LEU A 147 -11.09 1.75 6.68
C LEU A 147 -12.02 2.21 5.55
N PHE A 148 -12.76 3.32 5.73
CA PHE A 148 -13.58 3.92 4.67
C PHE A 148 -12.82 4.99 3.87
N GLU A 149 -11.64 5.40 4.37
CA GLU A 149 -10.72 6.27 3.62
C GLU A 149 -9.93 5.46 2.59
N PRO A 150 -9.32 6.09 1.58
CA PRO A 150 -8.55 5.35 0.60
C PRO A 150 -7.25 4.85 1.25
N ASN A 151 -6.96 3.56 1.11
CA ASN A 151 -5.65 3.04 1.42
C ASN A 151 -4.67 3.43 0.30
N VAL A 152 -3.50 3.96 0.67
CA VAL A 152 -2.47 4.38 -0.29
C VAL A 152 -1.36 3.36 -0.36
N GLU A 153 -1.03 2.95 -1.57
CA GLU A 153 0.03 2.02 -1.92
C GLU A 153 0.87 2.53 -3.09
N TYR A 154 1.93 1.80 -3.43
CA TYR A 154 2.85 2.20 -4.49
C TYR A 154 3.19 1.03 -5.41
N LEU A 155 2.87 1.17 -6.70
CA LEU A 155 3.33 0.28 -7.75
C LEU A 155 4.67 0.79 -8.26
N TRP A 156 5.67 -0.07 -8.26
CA TRP A 156 6.95 0.17 -8.91
C TRP A 156 7.01 -0.56 -10.25
N LEU A 157 7.45 0.16 -11.28
CA LEU A 157 7.83 -0.38 -12.58
C LEU A 157 9.31 -0.09 -12.84
N ALA A 158 10.06 -1.09 -13.28
CA ALA A 158 11.44 -0.91 -13.71
C ALA A 158 11.54 -0.05 -14.97
N GLU A 159 12.71 0.53 -15.24
CA GLU A 159 12.93 1.41 -16.38
C GLU A 159 12.55 0.76 -17.72
N ALA A 160 12.93 -0.50 -17.90
CA ALA A 160 12.60 -1.27 -19.11
C ALA A 160 11.08 -1.50 -19.25
N GLU A 161 10.39 -1.77 -18.14
CA GLU A 161 8.96 -2.09 -18.12
C GLU A 161 8.12 -0.88 -18.53
N TRP A 162 8.33 0.29 -17.90
CA TRP A 162 7.52 1.46 -18.24
C TRP A 162 7.85 1.98 -19.64
N LYS A 163 9.10 1.87 -20.10
CA LYS A 163 9.47 2.25 -21.47
C LYS A 163 8.83 1.35 -22.51
N ALA A 164 8.65 0.06 -22.20
CA ALA A 164 7.99 -0.88 -23.10
C ALA A 164 6.50 -0.55 -23.33
N LEU A 165 5.87 0.23 -22.43
CA LEU A 165 4.50 0.72 -22.61
C LEU A 165 4.37 1.75 -23.74
N VAL A 166 5.48 2.35 -24.20
CA VAL A 166 5.49 3.37 -25.25
C VAL A 166 6.05 2.77 -26.54
N PRO A 167 5.28 2.72 -27.65
CA PRO A 167 5.81 2.25 -28.93
C PRO A 167 7.02 3.09 -29.38
N LYS A 168 8.03 2.46 -29.97
CA LYS A 168 9.22 3.15 -30.51
C LYS A 168 8.87 4.16 -31.61
N THR A 169 7.82 3.89 -32.38
CA THR A 169 7.36 4.75 -33.48
C THR A 169 5.84 4.83 -33.44
N PRO A 170 5.27 5.58 -32.47
CA PRO A 170 3.85 5.51 -32.17
C PRO A 170 3.01 6.11 -33.29
N ARG A 171 1.93 5.41 -33.64
CA ARG A 171 0.89 5.85 -34.58
C ARG A 171 -0.47 5.67 -33.91
N ALA A 172 -1.41 6.57 -34.20
CA ALA A 172 -2.78 6.41 -33.72
C ALA A 172 -3.34 5.05 -34.20
N GLY A 173 -3.99 4.33 -33.29
CA GLY A 173 -4.48 2.97 -33.51
C GLY A 173 -3.50 1.85 -33.19
N ASP A 174 -2.21 2.15 -32.96
CA ASP A 174 -1.24 1.12 -32.53
C ASP A 174 -1.70 0.48 -31.22
N VAL A 175 -1.56 -0.84 -31.13
CA VAL A 175 -1.85 -1.62 -29.92
C VAL A 175 -0.55 -2.12 -29.32
N VAL A 176 -0.36 -1.87 -28.03
CA VAL A 176 0.72 -2.44 -27.24
C VAL A 176 0.11 -3.43 -26.25
N GLU A 177 0.40 -4.71 -26.43
CA GLU A 177 0.12 -5.71 -25.40
C GLU A 177 1.12 -5.48 -24.26
N VAL A 178 0.60 -5.26 -23.04
CA VAL A 178 1.44 -5.08 -21.86
C VAL A 178 1.98 -6.45 -21.45
N ASP A 179 3.24 -6.49 -21.02
CA ASP A 179 3.86 -7.72 -20.52
C ASP A 179 2.97 -8.38 -19.44
N PRO A 180 2.59 -9.67 -19.61
CA PRO A 180 1.77 -10.37 -18.63
C PRO A 180 2.33 -10.32 -17.21
N ALA A 181 3.65 -10.26 -17.02
CA ALA A 181 4.27 -10.14 -15.71
C ALA A 181 3.83 -8.87 -14.97
N ILE A 182 3.65 -7.74 -15.68
CA ILE A 182 3.15 -6.49 -15.11
C ILE A 182 1.69 -6.65 -14.68
N ALA A 183 0.84 -7.22 -15.53
CA ALA A 183 -0.58 -7.42 -15.23
C ALA A 183 -0.78 -8.37 -14.03
N VAL A 184 -0.04 -9.49 -14.01
CA VAL A 184 -0.04 -10.44 -12.89
C VAL A 184 0.49 -9.79 -11.62
N ARG A 185 1.55 -8.98 -11.68
CA ARG A 185 2.04 -8.24 -10.52
C ARG A 185 1.00 -7.28 -9.97
N MET A 186 0.32 -6.52 -10.83
CA MET A 186 -0.77 -5.64 -10.42
C MET A 186 -1.89 -6.43 -9.74
N ALA A 187 -2.32 -7.56 -10.31
CA ALA A 187 -3.31 -8.46 -9.72
C ALA A 187 -2.89 -8.98 -8.34
N ARG A 188 -1.61 -9.35 -8.19
CA ARG A 188 -1.08 -9.95 -6.96
C ARG A 188 -0.92 -8.97 -5.81
N PHE A 189 -0.35 -7.81 -6.11
CA PHE A 189 0.17 -6.92 -5.07
C PHE A 189 -0.67 -5.66 -4.87
N HIS A 190 -1.43 -5.21 -5.88
CA HIS A 190 -2.07 -3.89 -5.84
C HIS A 190 -3.58 -3.91 -6.02
N LEU A 191 -4.11 -4.85 -6.83
CA LEU A 191 -5.54 -5.03 -7.08
C LEU A 191 -6.11 -6.13 -6.17
N SER A 192 -5.76 -6.06 -4.89
CA SER A 192 -6.19 -7.03 -3.88
C SER A 192 -7.10 -6.34 -2.86
N PRO A 193 -8.37 -6.75 -2.73
CA PRO A 193 -9.28 -6.15 -1.74
C PRO A 193 -8.74 -6.20 -0.31
N ARG A 194 -8.00 -7.26 0.06
CA ARG A 194 -7.38 -7.39 1.38
C ARG A 194 -6.38 -6.25 1.66
N ARG A 195 -5.71 -5.74 0.62
CA ARG A 195 -4.77 -4.60 0.71
C ARG A 195 -5.48 -3.27 0.89
N ALA A 196 -6.73 -3.14 0.45
CA ALA A 196 -7.51 -1.93 0.69
C ALA A 196 -7.91 -1.76 2.17
N LEU A 197 -7.87 -2.83 2.99
CA LEU A 197 -8.06 -2.74 4.43
C LEU A 197 -6.77 -2.42 5.18
N THR A 198 -5.72 -3.18 4.87
CA THR A 198 -4.49 -3.19 5.65
C THR A 198 -3.30 -3.30 4.74
N SER A 199 -2.24 -2.55 5.04
CA SER A 199 -0.98 -2.59 4.31
C SER A 199 -0.08 -3.77 4.68
N GLU A 200 -0.50 -4.70 5.56
CA GLU A 200 0.38 -5.71 6.14
C GLU A 200 0.26 -7.10 5.50
N ASP A 201 -0.91 -7.45 4.96
CA ASP A 201 -1.21 -8.77 4.35
C ASP A 201 -2.09 -8.63 3.12
N GLY A 202 -2.24 -9.70 2.32
CA GLY A 202 -3.16 -9.71 1.17
C GLY A 202 -2.50 -9.80 -0.20
N ILE A 203 -1.22 -10.19 -0.27
CA ILE A 203 -0.59 -10.61 -1.52
C ILE A 203 -1.37 -11.83 -2.04
N VAL A 204 -1.90 -11.74 -3.26
CA VAL A 204 -2.57 -12.88 -3.89
C VAL A 204 -1.52 -13.87 -4.36
N PRO A 205 -1.61 -15.16 -3.97
CA PRO A 205 -0.74 -16.20 -4.51
C PRO A 205 -0.89 -16.28 -6.03
N ARG A 206 0.20 -16.53 -6.77
CA ARG A 206 0.16 -16.62 -8.25
C ARG A 206 -0.90 -17.60 -8.76
N ARG A 207 -1.04 -18.75 -8.10
CA ARG A 207 -2.04 -19.79 -8.42
C ARG A 207 -3.50 -19.33 -8.27
N GLU A 208 -3.73 -18.24 -7.55
CA GLU A 208 -5.06 -17.65 -7.37
C GLU A 208 -5.34 -16.52 -8.36
N VAL A 209 -4.36 -16.12 -9.19
CA VAL A 209 -4.59 -15.23 -10.34
C VAL A 209 -5.13 -16.05 -11.49
N LYS A 210 -6.45 -16.02 -11.69
CA LYS A 210 -7.13 -16.74 -12.77
C LYS A 210 -6.91 -16.07 -14.12
N ALA A 211 -6.99 -14.74 -14.15
CA ALA A 211 -6.71 -13.95 -15.34
C ALA A 211 -6.23 -12.56 -14.97
N ALA A 212 -5.28 -12.04 -15.74
CA ALA A 212 -4.85 -10.65 -15.68
C ALA A 212 -4.32 -10.27 -17.07
N LYS A 213 -4.91 -9.23 -17.68
CA LYS A 213 -4.48 -8.77 -18.99
C LYS A 213 -4.62 -7.26 -19.08
N LEU A 214 -3.62 -6.63 -19.71
CA LEU A 214 -3.60 -5.20 -19.99
C LEU A 214 -3.16 -4.99 -21.44
N ARG A 215 -3.76 -3.99 -22.09
CA ARG A 215 -3.33 -3.49 -23.39
C ARG A 215 -3.44 -1.97 -23.41
N LEU A 216 -2.62 -1.34 -24.24
CA LEU A 216 -2.67 0.08 -24.54
C LEU A 216 -3.05 0.25 -26.01
N VAL A 217 -3.91 1.22 -26.29
CA VAL A 217 -4.22 1.68 -27.64
C VAL A 217 -3.75 3.12 -27.75
N VAL A 218 -2.91 3.43 -28.73
CA VAL A 218 -2.49 4.80 -29.01
C VAL A 218 -3.68 5.57 -29.57
N ASP A 219 -4.14 6.55 -28.81
CA ASP A 219 -5.29 7.40 -29.11
C ASP A 219 -4.86 8.58 -30.01
N GLN A 220 -3.81 9.29 -29.59
CA GLN A 220 -3.33 10.49 -30.27
C GLN A 220 -1.81 10.57 -30.25
N VAL A 221 -1.21 10.99 -31.37
CA VAL A 221 0.23 11.27 -31.49
C VAL A 221 0.41 12.69 -32.02
N THR A 222 1.20 13.49 -31.30
CA THR A 222 1.66 14.82 -31.75
C THR A 222 3.19 14.87 -31.70
N GLU A 223 3.78 15.98 -32.12
CA GLU A 223 5.22 16.20 -32.00
C GLU A 223 5.72 16.14 -30.56
N SER A 224 4.91 16.59 -29.59
CA SER A 224 5.28 16.68 -28.19
C SER A 224 4.70 15.59 -27.30
N ARG A 225 3.61 14.93 -27.70
CA ARG A 225 2.84 14.01 -26.85
C ARG A 225 2.44 12.72 -27.55
N VAL A 226 2.32 11.66 -26.76
CA VAL A 226 1.61 10.43 -27.12
C VAL A 226 0.56 10.18 -26.04
N ARG A 227 -0.71 10.10 -26.44
CA ARG A 227 -1.82 9.74 -25.55
C ARG A 227 -2.24 8.32 -25.84
N MET A 228 -2.42 7.52 -24.80
CA MET A 228 -2.83 6.13 -24.89
C MET A 228 -4.01 5.84 -23.97
N ARG A 229 -4.90 4.98 -24.43
CA ARG A 229 -5.97 4.38 -23.64
C ARG A 229 -5.53 3.02 -23.14
N MET A 230 -5.59 2.80 -21.83
CA MET A 230 -5.39 1.48 -21.24
C MET A 230 -6.73 0.78 -21.12
N ALA A 231 -6.75 -0.51 -21.46
CA ALA A 231 -7.88 -1.38 -21.21
C ALA A 231 -7.39 -2.75 -20.73
N GLY A 232 -8.15 -3.40 -19.87
CA GLY A 232 -7.80 -4.72 -19.37
C GLY A 232 -8.79 -5.26 -18.37
N PHE A 233 -8.40 -6.33 -17.70
CA PHE A 233 -9.20 -6.95 -16.66
C PHE A 233 -8.32 -7.79 -15.73
N VAL A 234 -8.85 -8.06 -14.55
CA VAL A 234 -8.27 -8.96 -13.56
C VAL A 234 -9.36 -9.85 -12.94
N HIS A 235 -9.00 -11.09 -12.65
CA HIS A 235 -9.79 -12.02 -11.86
C HIS A 235 -8.87 -12.81 -10.93
N THR A 236 -9.09 -12.68 -9.62
CA THR A 236 -8.41 -13.44 -8.58
C THR A 236 -9.39 -14.24 -7.72
N GLY A 237 -8.90 -15.35 -7.14
CA GLY A 237 -9.66 -16.20 -6.24
C GLY A 237 -10.69 -17.09 -6.95
N THR A 238 -11.82 -17.32 -6.30
CA THR A 238 -12.90 -18.20 -6.78
C THR A 238 -13.81 -17.52 -7.80
N ASP A 239 -14.72 -18.27 -8.43
CA ASP A 239 -15.82 -17.68 -9.20
C ASP A 239 -16.95 -17.28 -8.27
N TYR A 240 -17.71 -16.25 -8.65
CA TYR A 240 -18.90 -15.86 -7.89
C TYR A 240 -20.00 -16.90 -8.04
N ASP A 241 -20.50 -17.40 -6.90
CA ASP A 241 -21.61 -18.34 -6.82
C ASP A 241 -22.74 -17.71 -5.98
N ALA A 242 -23.78 -17.23 -6.66
CA ALA A 242 -24.91 -16.53 -6.02
C ALA A 242 -25.65 -17.42 -5.00
N ALA A 243 -25.68 -18.74 -5.22
CA ALA A 243 -26.35 -19.68 -4.30
C ALA A 243 -25.57 -19.84 -2.98
N LYS A 244 -24.27 -19.51 -2.96
CA LYS A 244 -23.41 -19.51 -1.77
C LYS A 244 -23.27 -18.14 -1.11
N ALA A 245 -23.73 -17.08 -1.78
CA ALA A 245 -23.62 -15.69 -1.33
C ALA A 245 -24.71 -15.29 -0.32
N THR A 246 -25.08 -16.21 0.59
CA THR A 246 -26.28 -16.11 1.42
C THR A 246 -26.09 -15.28 2.69
N THR A 247 -24.87 -15.13 3.17
CA THR A 247 -24.52 -14.29 4.32
C THR A 247 -23.15 -13.64 4.10
N PRO A 248 -22.80 -12.56 4.83
CA PRO A 248 -21.43 -12.02 4.83
C PRO A 248 -20.36 -13.10 5.10
N ASN A 249 -20.73 -14.14 5.87
CA ASN A 249 -19.85 -15.21 6.33
C ASN A 249 -20.17 -16.56 5.63
N GLY A 250 -20.84 -16.52 4.47
CA GLY A 250 -21.34 -17.73 3.80
C GLY A 250 -20.20 -18.63 3.28
N PRO A 251 -20.53 -19.82 2.76
CA PRO A 251 -19.54 -20.76 2.22
C PRO A 251 -18.87 -20.29 0.92
N LEU A 252 -19.15 -19.06 0.47
CA LEU A 252 -18.59 -18.48 -0.74
C LEU A 252 -17.09 -18.19 -0.54
N GLY A 253 -16.27 -18.81 -1.37
CA GLY A 253 -14.84 -18.54 -1.39
C GLY A 253 -14.53 -17.10 -1.79
N PHE A 254 -13.40 -16.58 -1.31
CA PHE A 254 -12.93 -15.25 -1.66
C PHE A 254 -12.70 -15.11 -3.17
N GLY A 255 -13.08 -13.97 -3.74
CA GLY A 255 -12.74 -13.64 -5.12
C GLY A 255 -12.92 -12.16 -5.43
N PHE A 256 -12.25 -11.71 -6.48
CA PHE A 256 -12.32 -10.35 -6.98
C PHE A 256 -12.21 -10.36 -8.50
N ALA A 257 -13.04 -9.55 -9.15
CA ALA A 257 -12.91 -9.29 -10.57
C ALA A 257 -13.18 -7.82 -10.88
N SER A 258 -12.41 -7.28 -11.83
CA SER A 258 -12.52 -5.89 -12.27
C SER A 258 -12.14 -5.78 -13.73
N ASP A 259 -12.88 -4.96 -14.45
CA ASP A 259 -12.37 -4.33 -15.67
C ASP A 259 -11.40 -3.21 -15.29
N ILE A 260 -10.50 -2.87 -16.21
CA ILE A 260 -9.49 -1.84 -16.05
C ILE A 260 -9.61 -0.87 -17.23
N ASP A 261 -9.67 0.42 -16.94
CA ASP A 261 -9.63 1.50 -17.93
C ASP A 261 -8.60 2.56 -17.49
N GLY A 262 -7.97 3.23 -18.44
CA GLY A 262 -7.02 4.29 -18.11
C GLY A 262 -6.65 5.21 -19.26
N VAL A 263 -6.00 6.31 -18.90
CA VAL A 263 -5.44 7.31 -19.81
C VAL A 263 -4.00 7.59 -19.40
N LEU A 264 -3.08 7.36 -20.32
CA LEU A 264 -1.66 7.63 -20.15
C LEU A 264 -1.23 8.72 -21.13
N GLU A 265 -0.39 9.65 -20.68
CA GLU A 265 0.21 10.66 -21.56
C GLU A 265 1.72 10.69 -21.38
N TYR A 266 2.43 10.50 -22.48
CA TYR A 266 3.88 10.49 -22.56
C TYR A 266 4.39 11.77 -23.23
N ASP A 267 5.33 12.45 -22.58
CA ASP A 267 6.09 13.56 -23.16
C ASP A 267 7.24 13.05 -24.02
N ARG A 268 7.24 13.43 -25.29
CA ARG A 268 8.29 13.03 -26.24
C ARG A 268 9.57 13.83 -26.07
N ARG A 269 9.52 15.04 -25.50
CA ARG A 269 10.68 15.92 -25.33
C ARG A 269 11.48 15.54 -24.09
N SER A 270 10.80 15.34 -22.95
CA SER A 270 11.43 14.92 -21.70
C SER A 270 11.59 13.41 -21.59
N GLY A 271 10.93 12.63 -22.46
CA GLY A 271 11.01 11.17 -22.47
C GLY A 271 10.39 10.52 -21.23
N LYS A 272 9.28 11.06 -20.72
CA LYS A 272 8.65 10.62 -19.46
C LYS A 272 7.12 10.65 -19.55
N PHE A 273 6.45 9.80 -18.77
CA PHE A 273 5.02 9.98 -18.52
C PHE A 273 4.77 11.26 -17.72
N VAL A 274 3.75 12.02 -18.13
CA VAL A 274 3.24 13.19 -17.40
C VAL A 274 1.83 12.98 -16.87
N ARG A 275 1.16 11.93 -17.32
CA ARG A 275 -0.12 11.45 -16.79
C ARG A 275 -0.14 9.93 -16.85
N PHE A 276 -0.66 9.32 -15.80
CA PHE A 276 -0.90 7.89 -15.74
C PHE A 276 -2.10 7.67 -14.84
N ASP A 277 -3.29 7.79 -15.42
CA ASP A 277 -4.54 7.58 -14.68
C ASP A 277 -5.08 6.21 -15.06
N MET A 278 -5.33 5.37 -14.07
CA MET A 278 -5.96 4.07 -14.29
C MET A 278 -6.97 3.82 -13.18
N ILE A 279 -8.11 3.25 -13.53
CA ILE A 279 -9.14 2.82 -12.58
C ILE A 279 -9.46 1.34 -12.77
N ALA A 280 -9.76 0.68 -11.67
CA ALA A 280 -10.25 -0.69 -11.63
C ALA A 280 -11.44 -0.78 -10.67
N PRO A 281 -12.64 -0.33 -11.09
CA PRO A 281 -13.87 -0.56 -10.35
C PRO A 281 -14.29 -2.03 -10.53
N GLY A 282 -14.23 -2.80 -9.45
CA GLY A 282 -14.55 -4.21 -9.47
C GLY A 282 -15.50 -4.60 -8.36
N ASP A 283 -15.87 -5.89 -8.36
CA ASP A 283 -16.61 -6.50 -7.29
C ASP A 283 -15.72 -7.50 -6.56
N VAL A 284 -15.80 -7.46 -5.23
CA VAL A 284 -15.25 -8.48 -4.33
C VAL A 284 -16.40 -9.29 -3.74
N TRP A 285 -16.15 -10.57 -3.46
CA TRP A 285 -17.11 -11.46 -2.83
C TRP A 285 -16.44 -12.49 -1.93
N GLY A 286 -17.28 -13.18 -1.17
CA GLY A 286 -16.90 -14.28 -0.31
C GLY A 286 -16.16 -13.85 0.94
N ARG A 287 -15.73 -14.85 1.70
CA ARG A 287 -15.13 -14.66 3.02
C ARG A 287 -13.65 -14.30 2.92
N TRP A 288 -13.23 -13.26 3.63
CA TRP A 288 -11.85 -12.78 3.60
C TRP A 288 -11.02 -13.51 4.66
N GLY A 289 -11.59 -13.62 5.87
CA GLY A 289 -10.94 -14.18 7.05
C GLY A 289 -9.96 -13.19 7.72
N ASP A 290 -9.89 -13.19 9.05
CA ASP A 290 -8.72 -12.73 9.79
C ASP A 290 -7.69 -13.86 9.93
N ALA A 291 -6.56 -13.60 10.62
CA ALA A 291 -5.52 -14.60 10.86
C ALA A 291 -6.01 -15.85 11.64
N ASN A 292 -7.16 -15.75 12.33
CA ASN A 292 -7.79 -16.83 13.08
C ASN A 292 -8.97 -17.45 12.32
N ASN A 293 -9.12 -17.13 11.03
CA ASN A 293 -10.23 -17.58 10.21
C ASN A 293 -11.60 -17.15 10.78
N ASN A 294 -11.68 -15.99 11.46
CA ASN A 294 -12.92 -15.30 11.79
C ASN A 294 -13.30 -14.33 10.67
N SER A 295 -14.58 -13.99 10.59
CA SER A 295 -15.06 -13.02 9.60
C SER A 295 -14.69 -11.60 9.98
N GLN A 296 -14.28 -10.80 8.99
CA GLN A 296 -13.99 -9.39 9.21
C GLN A 296 -15.25 -8.52 9.19
N ALA A 297 -15.25 -7.43 9.95
CA ALA A 297 -16.41 -6.53 10.12
C ALA A 297 -16.87 -5.85 8.81
N ILE A 298 -15.98 -5.82 7.82
CA ILE A 298 -16.16 -5.21 6.51
C ILE A 298 -16.71 -6.17 5.44
N GLU A 299 -16.86 -7.46 5.77
CA GLU A 299 -17.42 -8.46 4.87
C GLU A 299 -18.91 -8.16 4.59
N ARG A 300 -19.33 -8.37 3.34
CA ARG A 300 -20.67 -8.07 2.84
C ARG A 300 -21.19 -9.26 2.01
N PRO A 301 -22.50 -9.54 2.04
CA PRO A 301 -23.07 -10.63 1.25
C PRO A 301 -23.05 -10.26 -0.24
N GLY A 302 -23.01 -11.26 -1.12
CA GLY A 302 -23.06 -11.03 -2.56
C GLY A 302 -21.78 -10.42 -3.15
N ARG A 303 -21.97 -9.72 -4.27
CA ARG A 303 -20.95 -8.89 -4.90
C ARG A 303 -20.96 -7.50 -4.27
N SER A 304 -19.78 -7.03 -3.94
CA SER A 304 -19.59 -5.80 -3.20
C SER A 304 -18.56 -4.94 -3.91
N PRO A 305 -18.89 -3.70 -4.33
CA PRO A 305 -17.97 -2.94 -5.14
C PRO A 305 -16.78 -2.44 -4.33
N ILE A 306 -15.63 -2.41 -4.99
CA ILE A 306 -14.36 -1.88 -4.51
C ILE A 306 -13.66 -1.20 -5.69
N GLY A 307 -13.03 -0.06 -5.45
CA GLY A 307 -12.34 0.70 -6.47
C GLY A 307 -10.85 0.79 -6.19
N PHE A 308 -10.05 0.63 -7.24
CA PHE A 308 -8.64 1.01 -7.23
C PHE A 308 -8.42 2.14 -8.24
N ALA A 309 -7.64 3.15 -7.86
CA ALA A 309 -7.21 4.21 -8.75
C ALA A 309 -5.69 4.35 -8.71
N PHE A 310 -5.07 4.65 -9.84
CA PHE A 310 -3.63 4.81 -9.97
C PHE A 310 -3.33 6.17 -10.56
N GLU A 311 -2.28 6.80 -10.04
CA GLU A 311 -1.77 8.08 -10.51
C GLU A 311 -0.23 8.10 -10.48
N LEU A 312 0.40 8.99 -11.25
CA LEU A 312 1.84 9.22 -11.12
C LEU A 312 2.18 9.73 -9.71
N ALA A 313 3.19 9.13 -9.09
CA ALA A 313 3.79 9.71 -7.90
C ALA A 313 4.56 10.98 -8.30
N VAL A 314 4.10 12.14 -7.84
CA VAL A 314 4.72 13.44 -8.15
C VAL A 314 5.71 13.83 -7.07
N GLY A 315 6.90 14.26 -7.50
CA GLY A 315 7.98 14.74 -6.63
C GLY A 315 8.75 13.62 -5.93
N ASP A 316 9.70 14.01 -5.09
CA ASP A 316 10.63 13.09 -4.44
C ASP A 316 10.37 12.91 -2.94
N SER A 317 9.09 12.98 -2.53
CA SER A 317 8.72 12.76 -1.14
C SER A 317 9.10 11.34 -0.70
N PRO A 318 9.63 11.14 0.51
CA PRO A 318 9.89 9.81 1.06
C PRO A 318 8.65 8.88 1.01
N SER A 319 7.45 9.43 1.14
CA SER A 319 6.19 8.67 0.99
C SER A 319 6.07 8.01 -0.38
N ASN A 320 6.48 8.68 -1.46
CA ASN A 320 6.47 8.12 -2.82
C ASN A 320 7.44 6.96 -2.99
N ARG A 321 8.36 6.73 -2.03
CA ARG A 321 9.38 5.69 -2.10
C ARG A 321 9.07 4.50 -1.21
N ILE A 322 7.88 4.42 -0.63
CA ILE A 322 7.46 3.27 0.18
C ILE A 322 7.43 2.02 -0.72
N PRO A 323 8.05 0.91 -0.30
CA PRO A 323 8.01 -0.35 -1.04
C PRO A 323 6.59 -0.85 -1.29
N PRO A 324 6.35 -1.52 -2.45
CA PRO A 324 5.12 -2.24 -2.71
C PRO A 324 4.81 -3.17 -1.55
N GLY A 325 3.54 -3.28 -1.18
CA GLY A 325 3.17 -4.13 -0.06
C GLY A 325 3.40 -3.51 1.33
N GLY A 326 3.93 -2.29 1.44
CA GLY A 326 4.01 -1.51 2.70
C GLY A 326 4.96 -2.04 3.79
N HIS A 327 5.35 -3.30 3.73
CA HIS A 327 6.11 -3.99 4.77
C HIS A 327 7.53 -4.32 4.30
N GLY A 328 8.52 -3.50 4.66
CA GLY A 328 9.98 -3.79 4.66
C GLY A 328 10.55 -4.68 3.53
N GLY A 329 10.02 -4.61 2.31
CA GLY A 329 10.45 -5.45 1.18
C GLY A 329 9.82 -6.84 1.08
N ARG A 330 8.80 -7.17 1.88
CA ARG A 330 8.07 -8.45 1.80
C ARG A 330 7.54 -8.73 0.40
N ALA A 331 6.97 -7.74 -0.30
CA ALA A 331 6.54 -7.94 -1.68
C ALA A 331 7.70 -8.38 -2.58
N LEU A 332 8.86 -7.74 -2.44
CA LEU A 332 10.07 -8.10 -3.21
C LEU A 332 10.52 -9.54 -2.91
N ARG A 333 10.55 -9.93 -1.62
CA ARG A 333 10.84 -11.32 -1.21
C ARG A 333 9.83 -12.33 -1.76
N ASN A 334 8.61 -11.89 -2.08
CA ASN A 334 7.55 -12.71 -2.68
C ASN A 334 7.51 -12.63 -4.22
N GLY A 335 8.64 -12.27 -4.83
CA GLY A 335 8.84 -12.28 -6.27
C GLY A 335 8.15 -11.12 -6.98
N TYR A 336 8.23 -9.91 -6.43
CA TYR A 336 7.60 -8.73 -7.03
C TYR A 336 8.12 -8.46 -8.45
N PHE A 337 9.44 -8.49 -8.69
CA PHE A 337 10.03 -8.34 -10.03
C PHE A 337 10.41 -9.66 -10.70
N ALA A 338 10.10 -10.81 -10.09
CA ALA A 338 10.44 -12.08 -10.68
C ALA A 338 9.67 -12.27 -11.99
N ALA A 339 10.38 -12.38 -13.11
CA ALA A 339 9.85 -13.00 -14.32
C ALA A 339 9.58 -14.47 -13.99
N GLU A 340 8.46 -15.01 -14.45
CA GLU A 340 7.99 -16.35 -14.07
C GLU A 340 9.09 -17.42 -14.21
N GLU A 341 9.27 -18.24 -13.17
CA GLU A 341 9.71 -19.64 -13.28
C GLU A 341 8.49 -20.55 -13.39
#